data_AF-A0A849ZFA5-F1
#
_entry.id   AF-A0A849ZFA5-F1
#
_cell.length_a   1.000
_cell.length_b   1.000
_cell.length_c   1.000
_cell.angle_alpha   90.00
_cell.angle_beta   90.00
_cell.angle_gamma   90.00
#
_symmetry.space_group_name_H-M   'P 1'
#
loop_
_entity.id
_entity.type
_entity.pdbx_description
1 polymer ?
#
loop_
_entity_poly.entity_id
_entity_poly.type
_entity_poly.pdbx_seq_one_letter_code
_entity_poly.pdbx_strand_id
1 'polypeptide(L)'
;TKNVTVSGFARIFSSGCESNDLKITFHKVIRDGGPNDGQLGDAIGAPITTAANCEDIGELTDPEDCQEVRWECPYSYPMVPTVTELAIKTESANGADGKWAPLIQYNIYIPNSEVMTGDTWEHDVRALAMPDYSVIPSTAIGKPITPGNGAVAGEVHDCGDVRLLNATVGIDKPKVGLTYFTSDEDSPLPDLGAKSTSKLGLYAALDVPQGQVDVAAVGLVGGQKVALGRHTVWVYPDTVTSVTFRGLRPYQVSP
;
A
#
# COMPACT_ATOMS: atom_id res chain seq x y z
N THR A 1 8.77 -7.46 22.80
CA THR A 1 7.56 -7.44 21.98
C THR A 1 6.36 -7.44 22.89
N LYS A 2 5.38 -6.56 22.63
CA LYS A 2 4.05 -6.60 23.25
C LYS A 2 3.00 -6.67 22.15
N ASN A 3 1.78 -7.05 22.50
CA ASN A 3 0.68 -7.07 21.56
C ASN A 3 -0.17 -5.82 21.76
N VAL A 4 -0.65 -5.25 20.65
CA VAL A 4 -1.51 -4.07 20.64
C VAL A 4 -2.77 -4.34 19.82
N THR A 5 -3.79 -3.54 20.06
CA THR A 5 -4.93 -3.42 19.15
C THR A 5 -4.64 -2.32 18.14
N VAL A 6 -4.70 -2.64 16.86
CA VAL A 6 -4.58 -1.66 15.78
C VAL A 6 -5.96 -1.20 15.36
N SER A 7 -6.20 0.10 15.33
CA SER A 7 -7.46 0.68 14.91
C SER A 7 -7.24 1.80 13.91
N GLY A 8 -8.23 2.07 13.06
CA GLY A 8 -8.19 3.16 12.09
C GLY A 8 -9.29 2.97 11.06
N PHE A 9 -9.11 3.54 9.87
CA PHE A 9 -10.08 3.48 8.80
C PHE A 9 -9.58 2.67 7.62
N ALA A 10 -10.51 2.04 6.91
CA ALA A 10 -10.27 1.46 5.60
C ALA A 10 -10.36 2.55 4.52
N ARG A 11 -9.22 3.12 4.16
CA ARG A 11 -9.09 4.25 3.23
C ARG A 11 -9.16 3.79 1.78
N ILE A 12 -10.04 4.37 0.98
CA ILE A 12 -10.15 4.05 -0.45
C ILE A 12 -9.00 4.75 -1.22
N PHE A 13 -8.32 4.03 -2.10
CA PHE A 13 -7.19 4.58 -2.85
C PHE A 13 -7.60 5.66 -3.86
N SER A 14 -8.58 5.38 -4.72
CA SER A 14 -9.01 6.30 -5.78
C SER A 14 -10.50 6.16 -6.02
N SER A 15 -10.96 5.05 -6.62
CA SER A 15 -12.37 4.87 -6.96
C SER A 15 -13.15 4.18 -5.85
N GLY A 16 -14.39 4.62 -5.62
CA GLY A 16 -15.33 3.99 -4.69
C GLY A 16 -15.80 4.95 -3.60
N CYS A 17 -17.00 4.66 -3.08
CA CYS A 17 -17.71 5.56 -2.17
C CYS A 17 -17.92 5.01 -0.76
N GLU A 18 -17.78 3.70 -0.59
CA GLU A 18 -17.96 3.07 0.72
C GLU A 18 -16.98 1.90 0.87
N SER A 19 -16.17 1.90 1.94
CA SER A 19 -15.15 0.86 2.18
C SER A 19 -15.65 -0.37 2.96
N ASN A 20 -16.96 -0.64 2.95
CA ASN A 20 -17.54 -1.85 3.52
C ASN A 20 -17.14 -3.14 2.74
N ASP A 21 -17.40 -4.29 3.37
CA ASP A 21 -17.06 -5.64 2.89
C ASP A 21 -15.58 -5.86 2.57
N LEU A 22 -14.69 -5.07 3.19
CA LEU A 22 -13.25 -5.24 3.11
C LEU A 22 -12.77 -6.19 4.19
N LYS A 23 -12.16 -7.31 3.79
CA LYS A 23 -11.47 -8.22 4.70
C LYS A 23 -10.04 -7.76 4.91
N ILE A 24 -9.64 -7.66 6.16
CA ILE A 24 -8.32 -7.19 6.60
C ILE A 24 -7.64 -8.34 7.35
N THR A 25 -6.40 -8.63 6.98
CA THR A 25 -5.57 -9.65 7.66
C THR A 25 -4.17 -9.11 7.88
N PHE A 26 -3.69 -9.17 9.12
CA PHE A 26 -2.30 -8.85 9.44
C PHE A 26 -1.44 -10.11 9.31
N HIS A 27 -0.25 -9.95 8.76
CA HIS A 27 0.73 -11.02 8.58
C HIS A 27 2.09 -10.60 9.11
N LYS A 28 2.87 -11.56 9.60
CA LYS A 28 4.33 -11.37 9.69
C LYS A 28 4.93 -11.40 8.29
N VAL A 29 6.09 -10.76 8.12
CA VAL A 29 6.90 -10.91 6.91
C VAL A 29 7.99 -11.96 7.16
N ILE A 30 8.19 -12.87 6.21
CA ILE A 30 9.30 -13.84 6.24
C ILE A 30 10.59 -13.07 5.97
N ARG A 31 11.51 -13.14 6.94
CA ARG A 31 12.85 -12.53 6.89
C ARG A 31 13.94 -13.54 7.19
N ASP A 32 14.13 -14.49 6.28
CA ASP A 32 15.09 -15.57 6.41
C ASP A 32 16.34 -15.38 5.52
N GLY A 33 16.39 -14.32 4.70
CA GLY A 33 17.45 -14.09 3.71
C GLY A 33 17.49 -15.14 2.59
N GLY A 34 16.49 -16.01 2.51
CA GLY A 34 16.38 -17.09 1.55
C GLY A 34 15.46 -16.75 0.38
N PRO A 35 15.11 -17.77 -0.45
CA PRO A 35 14.26 -17.61 -1.62
C PRO A 35 12.84 -17.14 -1.33
N ASN A 36 12.40 -17.14 -0.07
CA ASN A 36 11.07 -16.71 0.38
C ASN A 36 11.12 -15.37 1.15
N ASP A 37 12.29 -14.74 1.26
CA ASP A 37 12.41 -13.48 1.99
C ASP A 37 11.54 -12.39 1.34
N GLY A 38 10.75 -11.71 2.17
CA GLY A 38 9.74 -10.75 1.76
C GLY A 38 8.37 -11.35 1.50
N GLN A 39 8.18 -12.67 1.57
CA GLN A 39 6.85 -13.29 1.47
C GLN A 39 6.06 -13.09 2.78
N LEU A 40 4.73 -12.97 2.70
CA LEU A 40 3.79 -13.12 3.81
C LEU A 40 4.04 -14.45 4.54
N GLY A 41 4.28 -14.35 5.84
CA GLY A 41 4.31 -15.48 6.77
C GLY A 41 2.96 -15.69 7.43
N ASP A 42 3.02 -16.21 8.67
CA ASP A 42 1.83 -16.53 9.46
C ASP A 42 0.90 -15.31 9.61
N ALA A 43 -0.40 -15.57 9.42
CA ALA A 43 -1.45 -14.62 9.77
C ALA A 43 -1.47 -14.41 11.29
N ILE A 44 -1.73 -13.18 11.70
CA ILE A 44 -1.83 -12.78 13.10
C ILE A 44 -3.30 -12.77 13.46
N GLY A 45 -3.76 -13.70 14.30
CA GLY A 45 -5.17 -13.76 14.69
C GLY A 45 -6.12 -14.10 13.54
N ALA A 46 -7.41 -13.85 13.74
CA ALA A 46 -8.44 -14.07 12.73
C ALA A 46 -8.61 -12.83 11.83
N PRO A 47 -8.88 -13.01 10.54
CA PRO A 47 -9.23 -11.88 9.68
C PRO A 47 -10.50 -11.20 10.18
N ILE A 48 -10.57 -9.88 10.01
CA ILE A 48 -11.78 -9.09 10.29
C ILE A 48 -12.37 -8.60 8.97
N THR A 49 -13.66 -8.29 8.98
CA THR A 49 -14.34 -7.61 7.87
C THR A 49 -14.89 -6.30 8.40
N THR A 50 -14.69 -5.22 7.66
CA THR A 50 -15.32 -3.93 7.94
C THR A 50 -16.83 -4.06 8.04
N ALA A 51 -17.47 -3.25 8.88
CA ALA A 51 -18.93 -3.29 9.03
C ALA A 51 -19.65 -3.00 7.70
N ALA A 52 -20.92 -3.41 7.61
CA ALA A 52 -21.77 -3.13 6.45
C ALA A 52 -22.09 -1.63 6.30
N ASN A 53 -22.07 -0.87 7.39
CA ASN A 53 -22.31 0.57 7.40
C ASN A 53 -21.03 1.27 7.86
N CYS A 54 -20.49 2.16 7.03
CA CYS A 54 -19.32 2.97 7.35
C CYS A 54 -19.69 4.30 8.03
N GLU A 55 -18.66 5.03 8.51
CA GLU A 55 -18.81 6.36 9.10
C GLU A 55 -18.43 7.45 8.09
N ASP A 56 -19.05 8.61 8.20
CA ASP A 56 -18.59 9.83 7.51
C ASP A 56 -17.41 10.36 8.31
N ILE A 57 -16.24 10.35 7.67
CA ILE A 57 -14.98 10.83 8.26
C ILE A 57 -14.67 12.28 7.86
N GLY A 58 -15.55 12.94 7.11
CA GLY A 58 -15.42 14.34 6.69
C GLY A 58 -14.46 14.56 5.53
N GLU A 59 -14.05 13.50 4.81
CA GLU A 59 -13.29 13.65 3.57
C GLU A 59 -14.24 13.97 2.42
N LEU A 60 -14.13 15.20 1.94
CA LEU A 60 -14.83 15.65 0.73
C LEU A 60 -14.27 14.89 -0.46
N THR A 61 -15.16 14.39 -1.30
CA THR A 61 -14.80 13.83 -2.61
C THR A 61 -15.46 14.62 -3.72
N ASP A 62 -15.04 14.38 -4.96
CA ASP A 62 -15.76 14.88 -6.12
C ASP A 62 -17.25 14.51 -6.00
N PRO A 63 -18.17 15.50 -6.05
CA PRO A 63 -19.61 15.25 -6.00
C PRO A 63 -20.10 14.28 -7.07
N GLU A 64 -19.43 14.23 -8.23
CA GLU A 64 -19.79 13.35 -9.33
C GLU A 64 -19.49 11.87 -9.02
N ASP A 65 -18.52 11.59 -8.15
CA ASP A 65 -18.12 10.22 -7.84
C ASP A 65 -18.94 9.62 -6.69
N CYS A 66 -19.17 10.38 -5.60
CA CYS A 66 -19.74 9.82 -4.36
C CYS A 66 -20.83 10.64 -3.67
N GLN A 67 -21.51 11.53 -4.39
CA GLN A 67 -22.57 12.38 -3.81
C GLN A 67 -22.03 13.19 -2.60
N GLU A 68 -20.90 13.86 -2.81
CA GLU A 68 -20.20 14.78 -1.89
C GLU A 68 -19.37 14.14 -0.75
N VAL A 69 -19.63 12.88 -0.37
CA VAL A 69 -18.94 12.24 0.78
C VAL A 69 -18.50 10.81 0.45
N ARG A 70 -17.26 10.48 0.83
CA ARG A 70 -16.76 9.10 0.86
C ARG A 70 -16.84 8.54 2.28
N TRP A 71 -17.45 7.36 2.37
CA TRP A 71 -17.71 6.67 3.62
C TRP A 71 -16.64 5.62 3.89
N GLU A 72 -15.86 5.84 4.94
CA GLU A 72 -14.73 4.97 5.25
C GLU A 72 -15.00 4.21 6.54
N CYS A 73 -14.95 2.89 6.46
CA CYS A 73 -15.32 2.03 7.57
C CYS A 73 -14.20 1.98 8.61
N PRO A 74 -14.50 2.24 9.90
CA PRO A 74 -13.54 2.00 10.96
C PRO A 74 -13.29 0.49 11.12
N TYR A 75 -12.11 0.14 11.62
CA TYR A 75 -11.75 -1.22 11.97
C TYR A 75 -10.98 -1.27 13.29
N SER A 76 -10.98 -2.46 13.91
CA SER A 76 -10.17 -2.76 15.09
C SER A 76 -9.64 -4.19 15.00
N TYR A 77 -8.32 -4.34 15.03
CA TYR A 77 -7.60 -5.61 14.87
C TYR A 77 -6.77 -5.92 16.11
N PRO A 78 -7.13 -6.92 16.92
CA PRO A 78 -6.44 -7.19 18.18
C PRO A 78 -5.14 -8.00 17.96
N MET A 79 -4.31 -8.04 19.00
CA MET A 79 -3.18 -8.97 19.13
C MET A 79 -2.05 -8.79 18.10
N VAL A 80 -1.85 -7.58 17.58
CA VAL A 80 -0.77 -7.27 16.62
C VAL A 80 0.54 -7.06 17.39
N PRO A 81 1.64 -7.78 17.06
CA PRO A 81 2.89 -7.66 17.80
C PRO A 81 3.65 -6.39 17.39
N THR A 82 4.17 -5.68 18.40
CA THR A 82 5.10 -4.56 18.19
C THR A 82 6.50 -5.05 17.83
N VAL A 83 7.35 -4.14 17.35
CA VAL A 83 8.77 -4.42 17.07
C VAL A 83 8.96 -5.65 16.16
N THR A 84 8.03 -5.83 15.22
CA THR A 84 7.98 -6.93 14.26
C THR A 84 7.66 -6.33 12.91
N GLU A 85 8.26 -6.83 11.84
CA GLU A 85 7.85 -6.44 10.50
C GLU A 85 6.54 -7.11 10.14
N LEU A 86 5.59 -6.28 9.70
CA LEU A 86 4.24 -6.67 9.38
C LEU A 86 3.92 -6.32 7.94
N ALA A 87 2.95 -7.06 7.41
CA ALA A 87 2.24 -6.70 6.20
C ALA A 87 0.73 -6.80 6.45
N ILE A 88 -0.03 -5.99 5.74
CA ILE A 88 -1.49 -5.97 5.83
C ILE A 88 -2.05 -6.37 4.48
N LYS A 89 -2.83 -7.44 4.45
CA LYS A 89 -3.57 -7.84 3.26
C LYS A 89 -5.01 -7.33 3.37
N THR A 90 -5.47 -6.63 2.34
CA THR A 90 -6.86 -6.24 2.16
C THR A 90 -7.41 -6.83 0.87
N GLU A 91 -8.65 -7.31 0.90
CA GLU A 91 -9.34 -7.88 -0.27
C GLU A 91 -10.85 -7.96 0.01
N SER A 92 -11.65 -8.27 -1.01
CA SER A 92 -13.07 -8.53 -0.83
C SER A 92 -13.34 -9.65 0.17
N ALA A 93 -14.25 -9.41 1.13
CA ALA A 93 -14.58 -10.40 2.16
C ALA A 93 -15.14 -11.70 1.59
N ASN A 94 -15.98 -11.60 0.56
CA ASN A 94 -16.61 -12.76 -0.07
C ASN A 94 -15.81 -13.32 -1.25
N GLY A 95 -14.65 -12.74 -1.59
CA GLY A 95 -13.76 -13.17 -2.69
C GLY A 95 -14.35 -13.13 -4.11
N ALA A 96 -15.68 -13.08 -4.24
CA ALA A 96 -16.43 -13.27 -5.48
C ALA A 96 -17.20 -12.02 -5.92
N ASP A 97 -17.41 -11.04 -5.05
CA ASP A 97 -18.07 -9.78 -5.41
C ASP A 97 -17.19 -8.89 -6.30
N GLY A 98 -15.86 -9.16 -6.33
CA GLY A 98 -14.91 -8.42 -7.14
C GLY A 98 -14.88 -6.92 -6.81
N LYS A 99 -15.34 -6.51 -5.63
CA LYS A 99 -15.38 -5.09 -5.23
C LYS A 99 -13.97 -4.54 -5.00
N TRP A 100 -13.16 -5.28 -4.24
CA TRP A 100 -11.81 -4.90 -3.86
C TRP A 100 -10.78 -5.83 -4.49
N ALA A 101 -9.83 -5.26 -5.22
CA ALA A 101 -8.66 -5.97 -5.68
C ALA A 101 -7.75 -6.31 -4.47
N PRO A 102 -7.10 -7.49 -4.46
CA PRO A 102 -6.14 -7.82 -3.42
C PRO A 102 -4.99 -6.80 -3.38
N LEU A 103 -4.73 -6.27 -2.19
CA LEU A 103 -3.65 -5.35 -1.90
C LEU A 103 -2.87 -5.84 -0.68
N ILE A 104 -1.54 -5.81 -0.74
CA ILE A 104 -0.67 -6.15 0.37
C ILE A 104 0.23 -4.96 0.68
N GLN A 105 0.00 -4.30 1.81
CA GLN A 105 0.81 -3.19 2.30
C GLN A 105 1.99 -3.73 3.12
N TYR A 106 3.21 -3.50 2.65
CA TYR A 106 4.46 -3.81 3.34
C TYR A 106 5.02 -2.61 4.12
N ASN A 107 6.13 -2.85 4.83
CA ASN A 107 6.82 -1.87 5.65
C ASN A 107 5.97 -1.33 6.81
N ILE A 108 5.12 -2.20 7.37
CA ILE A 108 4.35 -1.90 8.58
C ILE A 108 5.19 -2.31 9.78
N TYR A 109 5.41 -1.37 10.69
CA TYR A 109 6.20 -1.56 11.89
C TYR A 109 5.66 -0.68 13.00
N ILE A 110 5.43 -1.27 14.17
CA ILE A 110 4.89 -0.56 15.33
C ILE A 110 6.02 -0.45 16.37
N PRO A 111 6.70 0.69 16.49
CA PRO A 111 7.68 0.90 17.55
C PRO A 111 6.96 1.02 18.89
N ASN A 112 7.57 0.50 19.96
CA ASN A 112 6.97 0.58 21.31
C ASN A 112 6.72 2.03 21.76
N SER A 113 7.45 3.01 21.22
CA SER A 113 7.30 4.44 21.51
C SER A 113 6.05 5.07 20.89
N GLU A 114 5.45 4.46 19.87
CA GLU A 114 4.22 4.94 19.23
C GLU A 114 2.97 4.25 19.80
N VAL A 115 3.13 3.29 20.71
CA VAL A 115 1.98 2.63 21.34
C VAL A 115 1.33 3.57 22.35
N MET A 116 0.05 3.83 22.14
CA MET A 116 -0.75 4.73 22.96
C MET A 116 -1.23 4.05 24.26
N THR A 117 -1.87 4.85 25.12
CA THR A 117 -2.50 4.34 26.35
C THR A 117 -3.60 3.34 26.01
N GLY A 118 -3.64 2.21 26.71
CA GLY A 118 -4.57 1.12 26.42
C GLY A 118 -4.03 0.08 25.44
N ASP A 119 -2.72 0.10 25.15
CA ASP A 119 -2.06 -0.80 24.20
C ASP A 119 -2.70 -0.75 22.81
N THR A 120 -2.95 0.47 22.33
CA THR A 120 -3.50 0.75 21.00
C THR A 120 -2.46 1.41 20.09
N TRP A 121 -2.64 1.25 18.78
CA TRP A 121 -1.89 1.97 17.76
C TRP A 121 -2.85 2.33 16.61
N GLU A 122 -2.78 3.58 16.16
CA GLU A 122 -3.64 4.07 15.08
C GLU A 122 -2.96 3.89 13.72
N HIS A 123 -3.69 3.26 12.80
CA HIS A 123 -3.22 3.05 11.45
C HIS A 123 -4.36 2.83 10.49
N ASP A 124 -4.26 3.47 9.34
CA ASP A 124 -5.22 3.31 8.26
C ASP A 124 -4.77 2.21 7.29
N VAL A 125 -5.70 1.34 6.91
CA VAL A 125 -5.46 0.37 5.83
C VAL A 125 -5.94 0.95 4.51
N ARG A 126 -5.44 0.41 3.40
CA ARG A 126 -5.85 0.83 2.06
C ARG A 126 -6.78 -0.21 1.44
N ALA A 127 -7.81 0.27 0.75
CA ALA A 127 -8.72 -0.50 -0.08
C ALA A 127 -8.50 -0.09 -1.55
N LEU A 128 -8.16 -1.07 -2.39
CA LEU A 128 -8.00 -0.84 -3.82
C LEU A 128 -9.24 -1.35 -4.55
N ALA A 129 -9.99 -0.46 -5.19
CA ALA A 129 -11.16 -0.87 -5.95
C ALA A 129 -10.73 -1.66 -7.20
N MET A 130 -11.50 -2.68 -7.56
CA MET A 130 -11.21 -3.50 -8.75
C MET A 130 -11.19 -2.70 -10.08
N PRO A 131 -12.01 -1.65 -10.27
CA PRO A 131 -11.87 -0.77 -11.43
C PRO A 131 -10.48 -0.11 -11.52
N ASP A 132 -9.91 0.36 -10.40
CA ASP A 132 -8.58 0.97 -10.40
C ASP A 132 -7.49 -0.02 -10.80
N TYR A 133 -7.57 -1.25 -10.27
CA TYR A 133 -6.66 -2.34 -10.64
C TYR A 133 -6.67 -2.64 -12.15
N SER A 134 -7.80 -2.39 -12.83
CA SER A 134 -7.97 -2.63 -14.26
C SER A 134 -7.61 -1.41 -15.12
N VAL A 135 -8.02 -0.21 -14.70
CA VAL A 135 -7.87 1.05 -15.45
C VAL A 135 -6.42 1.55 -15.42
N ILE A 136 -5.76 1.50 -14.26
CA ILE A 136 -4.39 2.02 -14.11
C ILE A 136 -3.42 1.34 -15.10
N PRO A 137 -3.35 -0.01 -15.19
CA PRO A 137 -2.50 -0.66 -16.17
C PRO A 137 -2.90 -0.36 -17.62
N SER A 138 -4.21 -0.36 -17.92
CA SER A 138 -4.71 -0.08 -19.26
C SER A 138 -4.29 1.31 -19.73
N THR A 139 -4.32 2.30 -18.84
CA THR A 139 -3.85 3.67 -19.11
C THR A 139 -2.33 3.74 -19.23
N ALA A 140 -1.60 3.14 -18.29
CA ALA A 140 -0.14 3.30 -18.18
C ALA A 140 0.67 2.48 -19.21
N ILE A 141 0.22 1.26 -19.52
CA ILE A 141 0.94 0.31 -20.39
C ILE A 141 0.10 -0.18 -21.58
N GLY A 142 -1.11 0.37 -21.78
CA GLY A 142 -1.96 0.06 -22.93
C GLY A 142 -2.63 -1.31 -22.89
N LYS A 143 -2.55 -2.03 -21.77
CA LYS A 143 -3.14 -3.37 -21.57
C LYS A 143 -3.33 -3.70 -20.08
N PRO A 144 -4.20 -4.66 -19.73
CA PRO A 144 -4.28 -5.21 -18.38
C PRO A 144 -2.97 -5.88 -17.94
N ILE A 145 -2.81 -6.06 -16.63
CA ILE A 145 -1.77 -6.94 -16.07
C ILE A 145 -2.00 -8.37 -16.57
N THR A 146 -0.92 -9.05 -16.96
CA THR A 146 -0.99 -10.43 -17.43
C THR A 146 -1.42 -11.34 -16.27
N PRO A 147 -2.41 -12.25 -16.44
CA PRO A 147 -2.81 -13.16 -15.36
C PRO A 147 -1.61 -13.92 -14.78
N GLY A 148 -1.52 -13.97 -13.45
CA GLY A 148 -0.36 -14.56 -12.75
C GLY A 148 0.78 -13.57 -12.43
N ASN A 149 0.80 -12.40 -13.07
CA ASN A 149 1.66 -11.29 -12.68
C ASN A 149 0.93 -10.39 -11.66
N GLY A 150 1.67 -9.51 -10.99
CA GLY A 150 1.12 -8.50 -10.09
C GLY A 150 1.62 -7.10 -10.44
N ALA A 151 1.40 -6.18 -9.51
CA ALA A 151 1.99 -4.83 -9.55
C ALA A 151 2.72 -4.53 -8.24
N VAL A 152 3.72 -3.65 -8.31
CA VAL A 152 4.37 -3.06 -7.15
C VAL A 152 4.10 -1.56 -7.16
N ALA A 153 3.39 -1.05 -6.16
CA ALA A 153 3.04 0.36 -6.08
C ALA A 153 3.40 0.95 -4.72
N GLY A 154 3.16 2.23 -4.52
CA GLY A 154 3.27 2.84 -3.20
C GLY A 154 3.55 4.33 -3.25
N GLU A 155 3.92 4.87 -2.10
CA GLU A 155 4.23 6.28 -1.90
C GLU A 155 5.70 6.44 -1.47
N VAL A 156 6.29 7.59 -1.78
CA VAL A 156 7.60 7.99 -1.29
C VAL A 156 7.45 9.19 -0.37
N HIS A 157 7.90 9.06 0.88
CA HIS A 157 7.87 10.09 1.91
C HIS A 157 9.27 10.34 2.49
N ASP A 158 9.44 11.48 3.13
CA ASP A 158 10.60 11.78 3.96
C ASP A 158 10.47 11.19 5.38
N CYS A 159 11.38 11.57 6.29
CA CYS A 159 11.39 11.09 7.67
C CYS A 159 10.26 11.69 8.54
N GLY A 160 9.60 12.75 8.07
CA GLY A 160 8.48 13.41 8.73
C GLY A 160 7.12 12.95 8.19
N ASP A 161 7.08 11.85 7.41
CA ASP A 161 5.88 11.36 6.74
C ASP A 161 5.30 12.38 5.73
N VAL A 162 6.17 13.20 5.13
CA VAL A 162 5.79 14.15 4.08
C VAL A 162 6.07 13.52 2.71
N ARG A 163 5.03 13.44 1.88
CA ARG A 163 5.14 12.93 0.50
C ARG A 163 6.16 13.73 -0.31
N LEU A 164 7.04 13.02 -1.01
CA LEU A 164 8.15 13.59 -1.74
C LEU A 164 7.83 13.75 -3.23
N LEU A 165 7.92 14.98 -3.70
CA LEU A 165 7.97 15.34 -5.12
C LEU A 165 9.37 15.03 -5.71
N ASN A 166 9.42 14.64 -6.98
CA ASN A 166 10.64 14.38 -7.74
C ASN A 166 11.49 13.21 -7.24
N ALA A 167 10.92 12.30 -6.45
CA ALA A 167 11.55 11.03 -6.14
C ALA A 167 11.43 10.06 -7.32
N THR A 168 12.44 9.21 -7.50
CA THR A 168 12.43 8.14 -8.50
C THR A 168 12.46 6.79 -7.81
N VAL A 169 11.71 5.83 -8.34
CA VAL A 169 11.64 4.47 -7.79
C VAL A 169 12.11 3.46 -8.84
N GLY A 170 12.75 2.41 -8.37
CA GLY A 170 13.16 1.27 -9.19
C GLY A 170 12.79 -0.04 -8.52
N ILE A 171 12.64 -1.07 -9.35
CA ILE A 171 12.58 -2.47 -8.92
C ILE A 171 13.57 -3.31 -9.73
N ASP A 172 14.08 -4.38 -9.14
CA ASP A 172 15.05 -5.30 -9.76
C ASP A 172 14.42 -6.46 -10.56
N LYS A 173 13.09 -6.59 -10.53
CA LYS A 173 12.33 -7.51 -11.39
C LYS A 173 11.99 -6.91 -12.76
N PRO A 174 11.87 -7.76 -13.81
CA PRO A 174 11.25 -7.35 -15.07
C PRO A 174 9.84 -6.79 -14.84
N LYS A 175 9.49 -5.75 -15.60
CA LYS A 175 8.19 -5.09 -15.57
C LYS A 175 7.88 -4.58 -16.98
N VAL A 176 6.61 -4.45 -17.33
CA VAL A 176 6.22 -3.84 -18.61
C VAL A 176 6.32 -2.33 -18.55
N GLY A 177 5.94 -1.73 -17.42
CA GLY A 177 6.00 -0.29 -17.23
C GLY A 177 6.32 0.11 -15.81
N LEU A 178 6.92 1.29 -15.67
CA LEU A 178 6.97 2.05 -14.43
C LEU A 178 6.27 3.38 -14.70
N THR A 179 5.24 3.70 -13.93
CA THR A 179 4.50 4.95 -14.03
C THR A 179 4.54 5.71 -12.73
N TYR A 180 4.38 7.03 -12.85
CA TYR A 180 4.06 7.93 -11.75
C TYR A 180 2.65 8.48 -11.99
N PHE A 181 2.11 9.19 -11.01
CA PHE A 181 0.71 9.66 -11.05
C PHE A 181 0.64 11.19 -11.08
N THR A 182 -0.51 11.71 -11.49
CA THR A 182 -0.85 13.14 -11.43
C THR A 182 -0.86 13.64 -9.99
N SER A 183 -1.22 14.92 -9.79
CA SER A 183 -1.32 15.56 -8.48
C SER A 183 -2.76 15.67 -7.97
N ASP A 184 -3.67 14.92 -8.57
CA ASP A 184 -5.07 14.85 -8.18
C ASP A 184 -5.20 13.81 -7.06
N GLU A 185 -5.53 14.26 -5.85
CA GLU A 185 -5.64 13.40 -4.67
C GLU A 185 -6.88 12.50 -4.74
N ASP A 186 -7.95 13.00 -5.37
CA ASP A 186 -9.23 12.30 -5.44
C ASP A 186 -9.22 11.24 -6.55
N SER A 187 -8.50 11.53 -7.63
CA SER A 187 -8.35 10.65 -8.80
C SER A 187 -6.92 10.61 -9.32
N PRO A 188 -5.97 9.98 -8.60
CA PRO A 188 -4.60 9.85 -9.07
C PRO A 188 -4.55 8.94 -10.31
N LEU A 189 -4.40 9.57 -11.47
CA LEU A 189 -4.25 8.88 -12.75
C LEU A 189 -2.77 8.75 -13.16
N PRO A 190 -2.39 7.71 -13.92
CA PRO A 190 -1.05 7.62 -14.48
C PRO A 190 -0.67 8.84 -15.33
N ASP A 191 0.48 9.44 -15.07
CA ASP A 191 1.10 10.46 -15.90
C ASP A 191 2.16 9.81 -16.80
N LEU A 192 1.82 9.64 -18.08
CA LEU A 192 2.69 9.01 -19.09
C LEU A 192 3.96 9.82 -19.38
N GLY A 193 3.95 11.12 -19.10
CA GLY A 193 5.10 12.01 -19.27
C GLY A 193 6.04 12.02 -18.08
N ALA A 194 5.52 11.72 -16.88
CA ALA A 194 6.28 11.79 -15.64
C ALA A 194 7.49 10.86 -15.61
N LYS A 195 8.56 11.34 -14.97
CA LYS A 195 9.83 10.60 -14.76
C LYS A 195 10.16 10.41 -13.28
N SER A 196 9.33 10.99 -12.41
CA SER A 196 9.47 11.00 -10.96
C SER A 196 8.10 11.27 -10.34
N THR A 197 7.99 11.05 -9.04
CA THR A 197 6.77 11.28 -8.27
C THR A 197 6.30 12.73 -8.36
N SER A 198 4.96 12.91 -8.35
CA SER A 198 4.30 14.21 -8.15
C SER A 198 4.26 14.59 -6.67
N LYS A 199 3.49 15.62 -6.29
CA LYS A 199 3.27 15.98 -4.88
C LYS A 199 2.64 14.84 -4.07
N LEU A 200 2.03 13.85 -4.73
CA LEU A 200 1.43 12.68 -4.09
C LEU A 200 2.45 11.60 -3.73
N GLY A 201 3.69 11.69 -4.22
CA GLY A 201 4.69 10.66 -3.93
C GLY A 201 4.43 9.30 -4.60
N LEU A 202 3.40 9.18 -5.46
CA LEU A 202 2.91 7.90 -5.97
C LEU A 202 3.72 7.34 -7.14
N TYR A 203 3.89 6.02 -7.14
CA TYR A 203 4.51 5.25 -8.22
C TYR A 203 3.85 3.87 -8.39
N ALA A 204 3.99 3.27 -9.57
CA ALA A 204 3.64 1.87 -9.81
C ALA A 204 4.51 1.23 -10.89
N ALA A 205 5.11 0.08 -10.56
CA ALA A 205 5.67 -0.87 -11.51
C ALA A 205 4.60 -1.93 -11.85
N LEU A 206 4.33 -2.11 -13.14
CA LEU A 206 3.16 -2.82 -13.65
C LEU A 206 3.55 -4.06 -14.44
N ASP A 207 2.70 -5.09 -14.35
CA ASP A 207 2.85 -6.38 -15.03
C ASP A 207 4.19 -7.04 -14.67
N VAL A 208 4.38 -7.23 -13.36
CA VAL A 208 5.60 -7.76 -12.74
C VAL A 208 5.41 -9.25 -12.45
N PRO A 209 6.32 -10.14 -12.89
CA PRO A 209 6.22 -11.56 -12.58
C PRO A 209 6.27 -11.83 -11.08
N GLN A 210 5.50 -12.82 -10.63
CA GLN A 210 5.51 -13.29 -9.23
C GLN A 210 6.94 -13.54 -8.72
N GLY A 211 7.14 -13.28 -7.43
CA GLY A 211 8.37 -13.63 -6.71
C GLY A 211 8.96 -12.48 -5.91
N GLN A 212 10.08 -12.75 -5.25
CA GLN A 212 10.85 -11.76 -4.52
C GLN A 212 11.27 -10.58 -5.42
N VAL A 213 11.14 -9.37 -4.90
CA VAL A 213 11.51 -8.13 -5.58
C VAL A 213 12.12 -7.14 -4.59
N ASP A 214 13.19 -6.49 -5.00
CA ASP A 214 13.74 -5.33 -4.30
C ASP A 214 13.16 -4.06 -4.89
N VAL A 215 12.62 -3.22 -4.02
CA VAL A 215 12.12 -1.88 -4.35
C VAL A 215 13.04 -0.86 -3.74
N ALA A 216 13.49 0.12 -4.50
CA ALA A 216 14.35 1.20 -4.00
C ALA A 216 13.89 2.56 -4.48
N ALA A 217 13.96 3.55 -3.60
CA ALA A 217 13.64 4.95 -3.91
C ALA A 217 14.86 5.86 -3.75
N VAL A 218 14.98 6.84 -4.64
CA VAL A 218 16.05 7.85 -4.65
C VAL A 218 15.42 9.23 -4.83
N GLY A 219 15.87 10.19 -4.02
CA GLY A 219 15.51 11.60 -4.12
C GLY A 219 16.71 12.47 -4.50
N LEU A 220 16.51 13.79 -4.50
CA LEU A 220 17.56 14.77 -4.76
C LEU A 220 17.69 15.78 -3.61
N VAL A 221 18.91 15.98 -3.11
CA VAL A 221 19.25 17.05 -2.15
C VAL A 221 20.37 17.87 -2.75
N GLY A 222 20.13 19.15 -3.05
CA GLY A 222 21.12 20.01 -3.71
C GLY A 222 21.57 19.48 -5.08
N GLY A 223 20.68 18.77 -5.80
CA GLY A 223 20.99 18.14 -7.10
C GLY A 223 21.74 16.81 -7.00
N GLN A 224 22.12 16.36 -5.80
CA GLN A 224 22.76 15.06 -5.58
C GLN A 224 21.72 13.99 -5.26
N LYS A 225 21.89 12.80 -5.84
CA LYS A 225 21.05 11.63 -5.55
C LYS A 225 21.28 11.15 -4.13
N VAL A 226 20.20 10.99 -3.37
CA VAL A 226 20.21 10.45 -2.02
C VAL A 226 19.26 9.26 -1.96
N ALA A 227 19.71 8.15 -1.37
CA ALA A 227 18.86 6.98 -1.14
C ALA A 227 17.75 7.33 -0.13
N LEU A 228 16.50 7.05 -0.48
CA LEU A 228 15.34 7.22 0.40
C LEU A 228 14.92 5.91 1.08
N GLY A 229 15.40 4.78 0.56
CA GLY A 229 15.24 3.46 1.18
C GLY A 229 15.30 2.35 0.14
N ARG A 230 15.45 1.11 0.63
CA ARG A 230 15.30 -0.13 -0.14
C ARG A 230 14.53 -1.13 0.70
N HIS A 231 13.67 -1.92 0.08
CA HIS A 231 12.88 -2.93 0.76
C HIS A 231 12.66 -4.15 -0.13
N THR A 232 12.94 -5.33 0.40
CA THR A 232 12.65 -6.61 -0.27
C THR A 232 11.22 -7.02 0.05
N VAL A 233 10.41 -7.30 -0.95
CA VAL A 233 9.01 -7.76 -0.81
C VAL A 233 8.71 -8.88 -1.79
N TRP A 234 7.48 -9.37 -1.79
CA TRP A 234 7.04 -10.39 -2.72
C TRP A 234 5.93 -9.87 -3.63
N VAL A 235 6.06 -10.13 -4.93
CA VAL A 235 4.98 -9.90 -5.91
C VAL A 235 4.10 -11.13 -5.92
N TYR A 236 2.81 -10.93 -5.69
CA TYR A 236 1.79 -11.97 -5.73
C TYR A 236 1.02 -11.93 -7.05
N PRO A 237 0.57 -13.09 -7.56
CA PRO A 237 -0.36 -13.15 -8.69
C PRO A 237 -1.59 -12.28 -8.45
N ASP A 238 -1.96 -11.51 -9.47
CA ASP A 238 -3.22 -10.77 -9.55
C ASP A 238 -3.48 -9.85 -8.34
N THR A 239 -2.39 -9.32 -7.78
CA THR A 239 -2.36 -8.57 -6.52
C THR A 239 -1.46 -7.34 -6.67
N VAL A 240 -1.81 -6.26 -5.95
CA VAL A 240 -0.90 -5.13 -5.78
C VAL A 240 -0.09 -5.30 -4.50
N THR A 241 1.23 -5.29 -4.62
CA THR A 241 2.15 -5.18 -3.49
C THR A 241 2.50 -3.71 -3.29
N SER A 242 2.04 -3.11 -2.19
CA SER A 242 2.34 -1.72 -1.84
C SER A 242 3.57 -1.62 -0.92
N VAL A 243 4.51 -0.75 -1.28
CA VAL A 243 5.67 -0.40 -0.47
C VAL A 243 5.71 1.11 -0.31
N THR A 244 5.51 1.61 0.91
CA THR A 244 5.62 3.04 1.19
C THR A 244 6.95 3.33 1.88
N PHE A 245 7.75 4.24 1.31
CA PHE A 245 8.99 4.72 1.91
C PHE A 245 8.69 5.84 2.90
N ARG A 246 9.11 5.71 4.17
CA ARG A 246 8.83 6.67 5.25
C ARG A 246 10.09 6.92 6.11
N GLY A 247 11.17 7.33 5.47
CA GLY A 247 12.47 7.53 6.14
C GLY A 247 13.13 6.23 6.63
N LEU A 248 14.02 6.34 7.62
CA LEU A 248 14.87 5.26 8.14
C LEU A 248 14.11 4.24 9.02
N ARG A 249 12.99 3.68 8.56
CA ARG A 249 12.38 2.54 9.26
C ARG A 249 13.35 1.35 9.29
N PRO A 250 13.35 0.51 10.34
CA PRO A 250 14.36 -0.52 10.55
C PRO A 250 14.57 -1.49 9.37
N TYR A 251 13.52 -1.72 8.57
CA TYR A 251 13.54 -2.65 7.44
C TYR A 251 13.73 -1.97 6.07
N GLN A 252 13.93 -0.64 6.05
CA GLN A 252 14.18 0.14 4.82
C GLN A 252 15.67 0.40 4.54
N VAL A 253 16.53 -0.13 5.41
CA VAL A 253 17.97 0.05 5.40
C VAL A 253 18.68 -1.27 5.68
N SER A 254 18.60 -2.23 4.75
CA SER A 254 19.54 -3.35 4.74
C SER A 254 20.24 -3.44 3.38
N PRO A 255 21.59 -3.53 3.35
CA PRO A 255 22.38 -3.82 2.14
C PRO A 255 21.96 -5.11 1.45
#